data_AF-A0A522H5M6-F1
#
_entry.id   AF-A0A522H5M6-F1
#
_cell.length_a   1.000
_cell.length_b   1.000
_cell.length_c   1.000
_cell.angle_alpha   90.00
_cell.angle_beta   90.00
_cell.angle_gamma   90.00
#
_symmetry.space_group_name_H-M   'P 1'
#
loop_
_entity.id
_entity.type
_entity.pdbx_description
1 polymer ?
#
loop_
_entity_poly.entity_id
_entity_poly.type
_entity_poly.pdbx_seq_one_letter_code
_entity_poly.pdbx_strand_id
1 'polypeptide(L)'
;RPESFQLVLTFALVLMIQDGLRYFWGSEPQQLGSLAMTYGTLTFLGVAIPTYNAVVIFTAIVIAAAMAYFLGHTSAGKILRATAENHETSAAMGVNVTRVYWLVFALGTTLGTIGGAVVVPTAAASLNMGVELVVGAFAVVVIGGLGSMIGAAVGAIIVGLISAVAVFVYPEVETLAVYLVVIAVLIWKPSGLVGRNNL
;
A
#
# COMPACT_ATOMS: atom_id res chain seq x y z
N ARG A 1 10.42 -11.95 29.57
CA ARG A 1 11.88 -12.15 29.30
C ARG A 1 12.25 -12.72 27.92
N PRO A 2 11.33 -13.14 27.02
CA PRO A 2 11.66 -13.44 25.63
C PRO A 2 11.37 -12.32 24.61
N GLU A 3 10.55 -11.31 24.93
CA GLU A 3 10.10 -10.33 23.93
C GLU A 3 11.21 -9.41 23.38
N SER A 4 12.15 -8.98 24.22
CA SER A 4 13.26 -8.12 23.78
C SER A 4 14.21 -8.83 22.82
N PHE A 5 14.44 -10.14 23.02
CA PHE A 5 15.32 -10.92 22.16
C PHE A 5 14.70 -11.12 20.77
N GLN A 6 13.38 -11.29 20.71
CA GLN A 6 12.66 -11.38 19.44
C GLN A 6 12.71 -10.06 18.65
N LEU A 7 12.56 -8.91 19.32
CA LEU A 7 12.67 -7.59 18.67
C LEU A 7 14.08 -7.34 18.14
N VAL A 8 15.12 -7.69 18.91
CA VAL A 8 16.51 -7.54 18.47
C VAL A 8 16.80 -8.47 17.30
N LEU A 9 16.28 -9.70 17.31
CA LEU A 9 16.45 -10.66 16.22
C LEU A 9 15.80 -10.17 14.92
N THR A 10 14.55 -9.69 14.96
CA THR A 10 13.87 -9.19 13.74
C THR A 10 14.55 -7.93 13.21
N PHE A 11 15.01 -7.04 14.10
CA PHE A 11 15.77 -5.87 13.71
C PHE A 11 17.11 -6.25 13.05
N ALA A 12 17.85 -7.18 13.66
CA ALA A 12 19.10 -7.69 13.08
C ALA A 12 18.89 -8.34 11.72
N LEU A 13 17.85 -9.16 11.56
CA LEU A 13 17.49 -9.77 10.27
C LEU A 13 17.18 -8.71 9.21
N VAL A 14 16.43 -7.67 9.56
CA VAL A 14 16.13 -6.56 8.64
C VAL A 14 17.41 -5.85 8.21
N LEU A 15 18.33 -5.56 9.14
CA LEU A 15 19.62 -4.93 8.80
C LEU A 15 20.48 -5.83 7.90
N MET A 16 20.58 -7.12 8.20
CA MET A 16 21.34 -8.08 7.38
C MET A 16 20.78 -8.16 5.96
N ILE A 17 19.45 -8.16 5.81
CA ILE A 17 18.80 -8.15 4.49
C ILE A 17 19.10 -6.83 3.77
N GLN A 18 18.98 -5.68 4.44
CA GLN A 18 19.28 -4.39 3.84
C GLN A 18 20.73 -4.30 3.37
N ASP A 19 21.69 -4.75 4.19
CA ASP A 19 23.10 -4.75 3.81
C ASP A 19 23.40 -5.74 2.69
N GLY A 20 22.71 -6.88 2.64
CA GLY A 20 22.73 -7.79 1.50
C GLY A 20 22.23 -7.10 0.23
N LEU A 21 21.11 -6.38 0.29
CA LEU A 21 20.57 -5.62 -0.85
C LEU A 21 21.55 -4.51 -1.29
N ARG A 22 22.17 -3.79 -0.34
CA ARG A 22 23.23 -2.78 -0.64
C ARG A 22 24.39 -3.40 -1.40
N TYR A 23 24.82 -4.59 -0.97
CA TYR A 23 25.95 -5.28 -1.57
C TYR A 23 25.67 -5.67 -3.02
N PHE A 24 24.47 -6.16 -3.34
CA PHE A 24 24.09 -6.58 -4.69
C PHE A 24 23.73 -5.42 -5.63
N TRP A 25 22.99 -4.41 -5.15
CA TRP A 25 22.46 -3.33 -6.00
C TRP A 25 23.20 -1.99 -5.90
N GLY A 26 24.13 -1.85 -4.96
CA GLY A 26 24.83 -0.59 -4.69
C GLY A 26 24.04 0.38 -3.81
N SER A 27 24.71 1.41 -3.30
CA SER A 27 24.12 2.42 -2.41
C SER A 27 23.60 3.67 -3.13
N GLU A 28 23.92 3.82 -4.42
CA GLU A 28 23.47 4.98 -5.18
C GLU A 28 22.02 4.78 -5.66
N PRO A 29 21.12 5.77 -5.46
CA PRO A 29 19.78 5.74 -6.01
C PRO A 29 19.83 5.58 -7.53
N GLN A 30 19.50 4.38 -8.00
CA GLN A 30 19.43 4.11 -9.44
C GLN A 30 18.14 4.73 -9.95
N GLN A 31 18.25 5.88 -10.59
CA GLN A 31 17.17 6.40 -11.42
C GLN A 31 17.17 5.56 -12.70
N LEU A 32 16.19 4.66 -12.81
CA LEU A 32 15.90 4.02 -14.08
C LEU A 32 15.57 5.14 -15.06
N GLY A 33 16.51 5.42 -15.98
CA GLY A 33 16.52 6.61 -16.83
C GLY A 33 15.15 6.93 -17.43
N SER A 34 14.84 8.23 -17.52
CA SER A 34 13.54 8.79 -17.86
C SER A 34 12.76 7.99 -18.90
N LEU A 35 11.84 7.11 -18.45
CA LEU A 35 10.86 6.43 -19.31
C LEU A 35 9.98 7.43 -20.08
N ALA A 36 9.98 8.71 -19.68
CA ALA A 36 9.44 9.84 -20.43
C ALA A 36 10.02 9.96 -21.85
N MET A 37 11.27 9.55 -22.10
CA MET A 37 11.85 9.51 -23.46
C MET A 37 11.39 8.30 -24.28
N THR A 38 11.11 7.15 -23.65
CA THR A 38 10.75 5.90 -24.35
C THR A 38 9.27 5.83 -24.72
N TYR A 39 8.38 6.38 -23.88
CA TYR A 39 6.93 6.32 -24.12
C TYR A 39 6.30 7.65 -24.57
N GLY A 40 7.08 8.74 -24.59
CA GLY A 40 6.59 10.08 -24.98
C GLY A 40 5.65 10.71 -23.96
N THR A 41 5.31 11.98 -24.18
CA THR A 41 4.40 12.76 -23.34
C THR A 41 3.05 12.89 -24.06
N LEU A 42 1.96 12.48 -23.40
CA LEU A 42 0.61 12.75 -23.91
C LEU A 42 0.19 14.12 -23.38
N THR A 43 -0.07 15.05 -24.29
CA THR A 43 -0.68 16.33 -23.95
C THR A 43 -2.19 16.16 -23.89
N PHE A 44 -2.74 16.13 -22.68
CA PHE A 44 -4.19 16.20 -22.45
C PHE A 44 -4.48 17.57 -21.83
N LEU A 45 -5.35 18.37 -22.47
CA LEU A 45 -5.80 19.68 -21.95
C LEU A 45 -4.68 20.69 -21.61
N GLY A 46 -3.55 20.66 -22.33
CA GLY A 46 -2.44 21.60 -22.13
C GLY A 46 -1.48 21.22 -20.99
N VAL A 47 -1.69 20.09 -20.32
CA VAL A 47 -0.76 19.52 -19.34
C VAL A 47 -0.03 18.34 -19.98
N ALA A 48 1.30 18.38 -19.98
CA ALA A 48 2.13 17.28 -20.47
C ALA A 48 2.22 16.20 -19.39
N ILE A 49 1.40 15.15 -19.52
CA ILE A 49 1.42 14.03 -18.58
C ILE A 49 2.33 12.94 -19.17
N PRO A 50 3.35 12.47 -18.45
CA PRO A 50 4.13 11.29 -18.84
C PRO A 50 3.17 10.11 -19.04
N THR A 51 3.21 9.49 -20.21
CA THR A 51 2.40 8.29 -20.56
C THR A 51 2.49 7.19 -19.51
N TYR A 52 3.64 7.04 -18.87
CA TYR A 52 3.85 6.08 -17.80
C TYR A 52 2.88 6.31 -16.62
N ASN A 53 2.63 7.56 -16.20
CA ASN A 53 1.70 7.85 -15.11
C ASN A 53 0.26 7.41 -15.46
N ALA A 54 -0.14 7.52 -16.73
CA ALA A 54 -1.43 7.01 -17.19
C ALA A 54 -1.50 5.48 -17.10
N VAL A 55 -0.39 4.77 -17.42
CA VAL A 55 -0.28 3.31 -17.25
C VAL A 55 -0.35 2.92 -15.77
N VAL A 56 0.31 3.67 -14.87
CA VAL A 56 0.24 3.45 -13.42
C VAL A 56 -1.21 3.59 -12.93
N ILE A 57 -1.89 4.68 -13.29
CA ILE A 57 -3.28 4.92 -12.90
C ILE A 57 -4.19 3.81 -13.45
N PHE A 58 -4.04 3.46 -14.72
CA PHE A 58 -4.81 2.38 -15.34
C PHE A 58 -4.59 1.05 -14.61
N THR A 59 -3.33 0.70 -14.32
CA THR A 59 -2.99 -0.54 -13.61
C THR A 59 -3.57 -0.55 -12.19
N ALA A 60 -3.51 0.58 -11.48
CA ALA A 60 -4.11 0.72 -10.16
C ALA A 60 -5.64 0.52 -10.19
N ILE A 61 -6.33 1.10 -11.17
CA ILE A 61 -7.77 0.92 -11.35
C ILE A 61 -8.11 -0.54 -11.65
N VAL A 62 -7.36 -1.19 -12.55
CA VAL A 62 -7.54 -2.61 -12.89
C VAL A 62 -7.36 -3.50 -11.67
N ILE A 63 -6.32 -3.26 -10.86
CA ILE A 63 -6.06 -4.02 -9.63
C ILE A 63 -7.18 -3.79 -8.61
N ALA A 64 -7.60 -2.54 -8.40
CA ALA A 64 -8.69 -2.21 -7.49
C ALA A 64 -10.01 -2.89 -7.91
N ALA A 65 -10.34 -2.85 -9.21
CA ALA A 65 -11.52 -3.51 -9.76
C ALA A 65 -11.44 -5.04 -9.65
N ALA A 66 -10.29 -5.63 -9.98
CA ALA A 66 -10.05 -7.07 -9.86
C ALA A 66 -10.19 -7.53 -8.41
N MET A 67 -9.65 -6.79 -7.46
CA MET A 67 -9.76 -7.09 -6.04
C MET A 67 -11.20 -6.93 -5.53
N ALA A 68 -11.95 -5.95 -6.03
CA ALA A 68 -13.34 -5.73 -5.65
C ALA A 68 -14.23 -6.86 -6.18
N TYR A 69 -13.98 -7.29 -7.41
CA TYR A 69 -14.63 -8.45 -8.00
C TYR A 69 -14.27 -9.73 -7.24
N PHE A 70 -12.99 -9.93 -6.91
CA PHE A 70 -12.52 -11.09 -6.16
C PHE A 70 -13.21 -11.19 -4.78
N LEU A 71 -13.24 -10.10 -4.01
CA LEU A 71 -13.91 -10.06 -2.71
C LEU A 71 -15.44 -10.20 -2.79
N GLY A 72 -16.07 -9.63 -3.83
CA GLY A 72 -17.53 -9.62 -3.97
C GLY A 72 -18.14 -10.89 -4.58
N HIS A 73 -17.48 -11.48 -5.58
CA HIS A 73 -18.07 -12.53 -6.41
C HIS A 73 -17.48 -13.92 -6.16
N THR A 74 -16.25 -14.04 -5.66
CA THR A 74 -15.62 -15.37 -5.49
C THR A 74 -15.95 -16.01 -4.16
N SER A 75 -16.04 -17.34 -4.14
CA SER A 75 -16.24 -18.13 -2.90
C SER A 75 -15.10 -17.91 -1.90
N ALA A 76 -13.86 -17.76 -2.38
CA ALA A 76 -12.70 -17.45 -1.55
C ALA A 76 -12.83 -16.07 -0.88
N GLY A 77 -13.29 -15.05 -1.61
CA GLY A 77 -13.56 -13.72 -1.08
C GLY A 77 -14.65 -13.70 0.01
N LYS A 78 -15.73 -14.47 -0.20
CA LYS A 78 -16.80 -14.62 0.81
C LYS A 78 -16.30 -15.28 2.09
N ILE A 79 -15.53 -16.37 1.96
CA ILE A 79 -14.93 -17.07 3.10
C ILE A 79 -13.97 -16.14 3.85
N LEU A 80 -13.15 -15.38 3.13
CA LEU A 80 -12.24 -14.40 3.71
C LEU A 80 -12.99 -13.35 4.53
N ARG A 81 -14.06 -12.77 3.97
CA ARG A 81 -14.87 -11.77 4.66
C ARG A 81 -15.57 -12.34 5.90
N ALA A 82 -16.09 -13.56 5.82
CA ALA A 82 -16.68 -14.26 6.96
C ALA A 82 -15.65 -14.55 8.06
N THR A 83 -14.44 -14.99 7.67
CA THR A 83 -13.33 -15.24 8.59
C THR A 83 -12.86 -13.95 9.27
N ALA A 84 -12.88 -12.82 8.56
CA ALA A 84 -12.52 -11.51 9.10
C ALA A 84 -13.56 -10.95 10.09
N GLU A 85 -14.84 -11.30 9.96
CA GLU A 85 -15.87 -10.91 10.93
C GLU A 85 -15.82 -11.79 12.19
N ASN A 86 -15.70 -13.10 12.04
CA ASN A 86 -15.52 -13.99 13.19
C ASN A 86 -14.70 -15.24 12.83
N HIS A 87 -13.46 -15.27 13.31
CA HIS A 87 -12.52 -16.37 13.15
C HIS A 87 -13.04 -17.67 13.79
N GLU A 88 -13.61 -17.60 14.99
CA GLU A 88 -14.02 -18.77 15.76
C GLU A 88 -15.25 -19.42 15.13
N THR A 89 -16.23 -18.60 14.73
CA THR A 89 -17.43 -19.09 14.04
C THR A 89 -17.08 -19.71 12.68
N SER A 90 -16.14 -19.12 11.94
CA SER A 90 -15.71 -19.67 10.65
C SER A 90 -15.00 -21.01 10.82
N ALA A 91 -14.15 -21.16 11.84
CA ALA A 91 -13.50 -22.43 12.16
C ALA A 91 -14.51 -23.52 12.57
N ALA A 92 -15.53 -23.16 13.37
CA ALA A 92 -16.60 -24.09 13.77
C ALA A 92 -17.44 -24.59 12.59
N MET A 93 -17.56 -23.79 11.52
CA MET A 93 -18.25 -24.15 10.28
C MET A 93 -17.40 -25.03 9.33
N GLY A 94 -16.23 -25.50 9.77
CA GLY A 94 -15.35 -26.38 8.99
C GLY A 94 -14.46 -25.64 7.99
N VAL A 95 -14.36 -24.31 8.06
CA VAL A 95 -13.44 -23.53 7.22
C VAL A 95 -12.01 -23.78 7.69
N ASN A 96 -11.13 -24.18 6.77
CA ASN A 96 -9.71 -24.26 7.06
C ASN A 96 -9.10 -22.85 7.10
N VAL A 97 -9.05 -22.27 8.30
CA VAL A 97 -8.50 -20.92 8.55
C VAL A 97 -7.04 -20.81 8.09
N THR A 98 -6.25 -21.88 8.22
CA THR A 98 -4.86 -21.91 7.76
C THR A 98 -4.76 -21.65 6.25
N ARG A 99 -5.62 -22.28 5.44
CA ARG A 99 -5.67 -22.03 3.99
C ARG A 99 -6.07 -20.59 3.66
N VAL A 100 -7.02 -20.04 4.42
CA VAL A 100 -7.44 -18.64 4.25
C VAL A 100 -6.27 -17.70 4.54
N TYR A 101 -5.51 -17.95 5.61
CA TYR A 101 -4.34 -17.16 5.96
C TYR A 101 -3.26 -17.18 4.86
N TRP A 102 -2.92 -18.38 4.35
CA TRP A 102 -1.98 -18.51 3.23
C TRP A 102 -2.44 -17.77 1.98
N LEU A 103 -3.73 -17.83 1.68
CA LEU A 103 -4.31 -17.14 0.52
C LEU A 103 -4.23 -15.63 0.67
N VAL A 104 -4.55 -15.09 1.85
CA VAL A 104 -4.43 -13.65 2.14
C VAL A 104 -2.98 -13.19 2.07
N PHE A 105 -2.08 -13.96 2.67
CA PHE A 105 -0.65 -13.65 2.64
C PHE A 105 -0.12 -13.63 1.20
N ALA A 106 -0.43 -14.65 0.40
CA ALA A 106 0.00 -14.73 -1.00
C ALA A 106 -0.60 -13.60 -1.86
N LEU A 107 -1.88 -13.24 -1.65
CA LEU A 107 -2.50 -12.11 -2.35
C LEU A 107 -1.86 -10.78 -1.94
N GLY A 108 -1.64 -10.56 -0.65
CA GLY A 108 -1.03 -9.34 -0.13
C GLY A 108 0.39 -9.14 -0.64
N THR A 109 1.22 -10.19 -0.63
CA THR A 109 2.59 -10.13 -1.14
C THR A 109 2.60 -9.89 -2.65
N THR A 110 1.77 -10.60 -3.41
CA THR A 110 1.67 -10.42 -4.87
C THR A 110 1.26 -8.99 -5.23
N LEU A 111 0.23 -8.45 -4.57
CA LEU A 111 -0.24 -7.08 -4.81
C LEU A 111 0.78 -6.03 -4.36
N GLY A 112 1.45 -6.25 -3.23
CA GLY A 112 2.53 -5.37 -2.76
C GLY A 112 3.72 -5.35 -3.72
N THR A 113 4.13 -6.52 -4.24
CA THR A 113 5.19 -6.63 -5.23
C THR A 113 4.81 -5.95 -6.55
N ILE A 114 3.59 -6.14 -7.05
CA ILE A 114 3.11 -5.46 -8.25
C ILE A 114 3.09 -3.94 -8.04
N GLY A 115 2.56 -3.47 -6.90
CA GLY A 115 2.54 -2.05 -6.56
C GLY A 115 3.94 -1.44 -6.50
N GLY A 116 4.88 -2.09 -5.81
CA GLY A 116 6.27 -1.66 -5.75
C GLY A 116 6.92 -1.63 -7.14
N ALA A 117 6.76 -2.68 -7.94
CA ALA A 117 7.34 -2.77 -9.28
C ALA A 117 6.84 -1.66 -10.22
N VAL A 118 5.59 -1.21 -10.06
CA VAL A 118 5.01 -0.13 -10.86
C VAL A 118 5.48 1.26 -10.39
N VAL A 119 5.78 1.42 -9.09
CA VAL A 119 6.23 2.71 -8.49
C VAL A 119 7.74 2.94 -8.66
N VAL A 120 8.55 1.89 -8.62
CA VAL A 120 10.02 1.96 -8.73
C VAL A 120 10.52 2.75 -9.96
N PRO A 121 9.87 2.72 -11.14
CA PRO A 121 10.33 3.51 -12.27
C PRO A 121 9.89 4.98 -12.24
N THR A 122 8.89 5.34 -11.42
CA THR A 122 8.44 6.73 -11.21
C THR A 122 9.18 7.44 -10.09
N ALA A 123 9.72 6.69 -9.13
CA ALA A 123 10.50 7.21 -8.02
C ALA A 123 11.96 6.76 -8.14
N ALA A 124 12.92 7.47 -7.56
CA ALA A 124 14.30 6.96 -7.54
C ALA A 124 14.34 5.68 -6.69
N ALA A 125 14.91 4.59 -7.21
CA ALA A 125 15.05 3.36 -6.46
C ALA A 125 16.04 3.58 -5.31
N SER A 126 15.53 3.76 -4.10
CA SER A 126 16.33 3.95 -2.88
C SER A 126 16.06 2.81 -1.89
N LEU A 127 17.05 2.49 -1.06
CA LEU A 127 16.88 1.42 -0.08
C LEU A 127 15.91 1.77 1.05
N ASN A 128 15.67 3.06 1.30
CA ASN A 128 14.73 3.52 2.32
C ASN A 128 13.29 3.57 1.82
N MET A 129 13.06 3.47 0.50
CA MET A 129 11.74 3.55 -0.13
C MET A 129 10.74 2.54 0.46
N GLY A 130 11.19 1.35 0.85
CA GLY A 130 10.32 0.33 1.45
C GLY A 130 9.65 0.80 2.73
N VAL A 131 10.37 1.54 3.58
CA VAL A 131 9.82 2.06 4.85
C VAL A 131 8.79 3.15 4.56
N GLU A 132 9.10 4.07 3.65
CA GLU A 132 8.19 5.15 3.25
C GLU A 132 6.89 4.60 2.65
N LEU A 133 6.99 3.59 1.76
CA LEU A 133 5.83 2.93 1.16
C LEU A 133 4.95 2.22 2.21
N VAL A 134 5.56 1.51 3.17
CA VAL A 134 4.81 0.83 4.25
C VAL A 134 4.09 1.84 5.13
N VAL A 135 4.76 2.94 5.49
CA VAL A 135 4.16 4.02 6.27
C VAL A 135 3.01 4.68 5.51
N GLY A 136 3.20 5.00 4.23
CA GLY A 136 2.15 5.57 3.38
C GLY A 136 0.95 4.63 3.21
N ALA A 137 1.19 3.33 3.03
CA ALA A 137 0.13 2.32 2.97
C ALA A 137 -0.64 2.23 4.29
N PHE A 138 0.07 2.30 5.43
CA PHE A 138 -0.57 2.33 6.74
C PHE A 138 -1.44 3.58 6.92
N ALA A 139 -0.95 4.76 6.52
CA ALA A 139 -1.71 6.00 6.53
C ALA A 139 -3.02 5.85 5.74
N VAL A 140 -2.94 5.32 4.51
CA VAL A 140 -4.10 5.08 3.64
C VAL A 140 -5.12 4.15 4.29
N VAL A 141 -4.68 3.03 4.87
CA VAL A 141 -5.57 2.05 5.50
C VAL A 141 -6.23 2.60 6.76
N VAL A 142 -5.49 3.36 7.58
CA VAL A 142 -6.03 4.03 8.77
C VAL A 142 -7.07 5.06 8.38
N ILE A 143 -6.78 5.89 7.38
CA ILE A 143 -7.71 6.91 6.89
C ILE A 143 -8.96 6.26 6.29
N GLY A 144 -8.80 5.19 5.51
CA GLY A 144 -9.92 4.48 4.90
C GLY A 144 -10.79 3.72 5.90
N GLY A 145 -10.18 3.17 6.95
CA GLY A 145 -10.80 2.32 7.95
C GLY A 145 -10.48 0.84 7.75
N LEU A 146 -10.05 0.18 8.84
CA LEU A 146 -9.69 -1.24 8.84
C LEU A 146 -10.89 -2.11 8.41
N GLY A 147 -10.66 -3.00 7.44
CA GLY A 147 -11.69 -3.93 6.95
C GLY A 147 -12.67 -3.38 5.91
N SER A 148 -12.50 -2.11 5.47
CA SER A 148 -13.31 -1.53 4.38
C SER A 148 -12.48 -1.32 3.11
N MET A 149 -12.74 -2.14 2.09
CA MET A 149 -12.08 -2.00 0.79
C MET A 149 -12.40 -0.65 0.12
N ILE A 150 -13.67 -0.23 0.17
CA ILE A 150 -14.10 1.07 -0.38
C ILE A 150 -13.45 2.21 0.41
N GLY A 151 -13.37 2.07 1.74
CA GLY A 151 -12.66 3.01 2.60
C GLY A 151 -11.19 3.16 2.20
N ALA A 152 -10.47 2.04 2.01
CA ALA A 152 -9.08 2.07 1.59
C ALA A 152 -8.87 2.74 0.22
N ALA A 153 -9.76 2.52 -0.75
CA ALA A 153 -9.70 3.18 -2.05
C ALA A 153 -9.88 4.70 -1.95
N VAL A 154 -10.85 5.16 -1.16
CA VAL A 154 -11.06 6.59 -0.90
C VAL A 154 -9.87 7.19 -0.14
N GLY A 155 -9.35 6.47 0.86
CA GLY A 155 -8.16 6.87 1.62
C GLY A 155 -6.94 7.04 0.71
N ALA A 156 -6.73 6.12 -0.24
CA ALA A 156 -5.63 6.19 -1.21
C ALA A 156 -5.72 7.43 -2.09
N ILE A 157 -6.92 7.79 -2.54
CA ILE A 157 -7.15 8.99 -3.35
C ILE A 157 -6.88 10.27 -2.54
N ILE A 158 -7.36 10.33 -1.30
CA ILE A 158 -7.16 11.50 -0.42
C ILE A 158 -5.67 11.69 -0.13
N VAL A 159 -4.99 10.63 0.32
CA VAL A 159 -3.56 10.68 0.65
C VAL A 159 -2.74 11.01 -0.60
N GLY A 160 -3.05 10.39 -1.73
CA GLY A 160 -2.36 10.66 -3.00
C GLY A 160 -2.53 12.10 -3.48
N LEU A 161 -3.73 12.68 -3.35
CA LEU A 161 -3.98 14.06 -3.72
C LEU A 161 -3.24 15.04 -2.79
N ILE A 162 -3.23 14.77 -1.49
CA ILE A 162 -2.53 15.62 -0.51
C ILE A 162 -1.02 15.52 -0.71
N SER A 163 -0.47 14.32 -0.91
CA SER A 163 0.95 14.12 -1.24
C SER A 163 1.30 14.86 -2.53
N ALA A 164 0.51 14.75 -3.60
CA ALA A 164 0.76 15.46 -4.86
C ALA A 164 0.78 16.99 -4.68
N VAL A 165 -0.14 17.56 -3.89
CA VAL A 165 -0.15 18.99 -3.57
C VAL A 165 1.04 19.37 -2.69
N ALA A 166 1.37 18.56 -1.68
CA ALA A 166 2.49 18.82 -0.79
C ALA A 166 3.81 18.84 -1.55
N VAL A 167 4.04 17.86 -2.43
CA VAL A 167 5.22 17.81 -3.32
C VAL A 167 5.30 19.04 -4.22
N PHE A 168 4.16 19.54 -4.72
CA PHE A 168 4.14 20.73 -5.56
C PHE A 168 4.52 22.02 -4.82
N VAL A 169 4.09 22.16 -3.56
CA VAL A 169 4.36 23.38 -2.77
C VAL A 169 5.73 23.30 -2.09
N TYR A 170 5.98 22.23 -1.33
CA TYR A 170 7.24 21.99 -0.60
C TYR A 170 7.47 20.47 -0.45
N PRO A 171 8.38 19.86 -1.25
CA PRO A 171 8.69 18.42 -1.15
C PRO A 171 9.11 17.98 0.26
N GLU A 172 9.80 18.85 1.00
CA GLU A 172 10.30 18.59 2.35
C GLU A 172 9.17 18.38 3.39
N VAL A 173 7.97 18.92 3.14
CA VAL A 173 6.84 18.80 4.06
C VAL A 173 5.89 17.67 3.67
N GLU A 174 6.13 16.94 2.58
CA GLU A 174 5.23 15.85 2.13
C GLU A 174 5.01 14.82 3.23
N THR A 175 6.10 14.26 3.75
CA THR A 175 6.05 13.24 4.80
C THR A 175 5.35 13.76 6.05
N LEU A 176 5.62 15.01 6.44
CA LEU A 176 4.96 15.67 7.58
C LEU A 176 3.45 15.85 7.32
N ALA A 177 3.06 16.27 6.13
CA ALA A 177 1.68 16.49 5.73
C ALA A 177 0.88 15.18 5.80
N VAL A 178 1.43 14.07 5.30
CA VAL A 178 0.79 12.75 5.37
C VAL A 178 0.55 12.34 6.84
N TYR A 179 1.53 12.52 7.72
CA TYR A 179 1.35 12.23 9.15
C TYR A 179 0.31 13.12 9.82
N LEU A 180 0.30 14.42 9.52
CA LEU A 180 -0.69 15.34 10.06
C LEU A 180 -2.12 14.94 9.63
N VAL A 181 -2.30 14.48 8.39
CA VAL A 181 -3.60 13.98 7.92
C VAL A 181 -4.02 12.73 8.69
N VAL A 182 -3.11 11.78 8.91
CA VAL A 182 -3.41 10.59 9.72
C VAL A 182 -3.86 10.99 11.11
N ILE A 183 -3.12 11.89 11.77
CA ILE A 183 -3.47 12.39 13.10
C ILE A 183 -4.83 13.07 13.09
N ALA A 184 -5.08 13.97 12.13
CA ALA A 184 -6.35 14.68 12.00
C ALA A 184 -7.53 13.72 11.81
N VAL A 185 -7.38 12.71 10.94
CA VAL A 185 -8.42 11.71 10.67
C VAL A 185 -8.66 10.83 11.90
N LEU A 186 -7.61 10.42 12.62
CA LEU A 186 -7.76 9.66 13.86
C LEU A 186 -8.49 10.44 14.96
N ILE A 187 -8.25 11.75 15.07
CA ILE A 187 -8.96 12.61 16.03
C ILE A 187 -10.44 12.74 15.65
N TRP A 188 -10.74 12.91 14.36
CA TRP A 188 -12.10 13.19 13.92
C TRP A 188 -12.95 11.94 13.72
N LYS A 189 -12.35 10.81 13.33
CA LYS A 189 -13.04 9.56 13.04
C LYS A 189 -12.10 8.36 13.25
N PRO A 190 -11.96 7.87 14.50
CA PRO A 190 -11.00 6.80 14.84
C PRO A 190 -11.27 5.46 14.13
N SER A 191 -12.51 5.23 13.66
CA SER A 191 -12.87 4.06 12.83
C SER A 191 -12.45 4.20 11.34
N GLY A 192 -11.89 5.34 10.93
CA GLY A 192 -11.62 5.69 9.53
C GLY A 192 -12.86 6.17 8.77
N LEU A 193 -12.67 6.70 7.55
CA LEU A 193 -13.69 7.41 6.76
C LEU A 193 -14.94 6.56 6.44
N VAL A 194 -14.77 5.25 6.25
CA VAL A 194 -15.85 4.31 5.89
C VAL A 194 -15.87 3.07 6.80
N GLY A 195 -15.20 3.10 7.96
CA GLY A 195 -15.23 1.98 8.92
C GLY A 195 -16.65 1.71 9.45
N ARG A 196 -17.06 0.44 9.45
CA ARG A 196 -18.32 0.00 10.06
C ARG A 196 -18.23 0.25 11.57
N ASN A 197 -19.01 1.21 12.06
CA ASN A 197 -19.31 1.32 13.48
C ASN A 197 -20.22 0.15 13.85
N ASN A 198 -19.62 -0.94 14.33
CA ASN A 198 -20.35 -1.93 15.11
C ASN A 198 -20.14 -1.55 16.59
N LEU A 199 -20.98 -0.63 17.07
CA LEU A 199 -21.40 -0.63 18.47
C LEU A 199 -22.62 -1.53 18.58
#